data_AF-A0A2T2VAT7-F1
#
_entry.id   AF-A0A2T2VAT7-F1
#
_cell.length_a   1.000
_cell.length_b   1.000
_cell.length_c   1.000
_cell.angle_alpha   90.00
_cell.angle_beta   90.00
_cell.angle_gamma   90.00
#
_symmetry.space_group_name_H-M   'P 1'
#
loop_
_entity.id
_entity.type
_entity.pdbx_description
1 polymer ?
#
loop_
_entity_poly.entity_id
_entity_poly.type
_entity_poly.pdbx_seq_one_letter_code
_entity_poly.pdbx_strand_id
1 'polypeptide(L)'
;GRTFIGSSTPPALATAGTGDVLAGQCVGLLAQGVPPLEAAAAALHVGGAAAERYGATHDSRSMVATDLLDMIPRVAAERFAQR
;
A
#
# COMPACT_ATOMS: atom_id res chain seq x y z
N GLY A 1 10.97 12.63 18.50
CA GLY A 1 10.34 12.43 17.17
C GLY A 1 9.45 11.21 17.21
N ARG A 2 8.55 11.04 16.24
CA ARG A 2 7.72 9.83 16.07
C ARG A 2 8.23 9.02 14.87
N THR A 3 8.20 7.70 14.96
CA THR A 3 8.56 6.78 13.88
C THR A 3 7.54 5.65 13.84
N PHE A 4 7.10 5.26 12.65
CA PHE A 4 6.27 4.09 12.42
C PHE A 4 7.06 3.04 11.64
N ILE A 5 6.87 1.77 12.00
CA ILE A 5 7.51 0.63 11.35
C ILE A 5 6.40 -0.26 10.79
N GLY A 6 6.40 -0.47 9.48
CA GLY A 6 5.47 -1.39 8.83
C GLY A 6 5.83 -2.84 9.16
N SER A 7 4.83 -3.65 9.51
CA SER A 7 5.03 -5.06 9.89
C SER A 7 5.17 -6.01 8.70
N SER A 8 4.72 -5.61 7.50
CA SER A 8 4.74 -6.46 6.32
C SER A 8 5.01 -5.68 5.04
N THR A 9 6.12 -6.01 4.40
CA THR A 9 6.51 -5.58 3.06
C THR A 9 6.90 -6.83 2.27
N PRO A 10 5.92 -7.55 1.70
CA PRO A 10 6.20 -8.82 1.02
C PRO A 10 7.11 -8.60 -0.20
N PRO A 11 7.87 -9.62 -0.64
CA PRO A 11 8.78 -9.51 -1.79
C PRO A 11 8.13 -9.02 -3.08
N ALA A 12 6.81 -9.21 -3.22
CA ALA A 12 6.04 -8.68 -4.36
C ALA A 12 6.14 -7.15 -4.49
N LEU A 13 6.32 -6.41 -3.39
CA LEU A 13 6.53 -4.96 -3.46
C LEU A 13 7.90 -4.57 -4.04
N ALA A 14 8.85 -5.49 -4.15
CA ALA A 14 10.18 -5.23 -4.68
C ALA A 14 10.22 -5.22 -6.22
N THR A 15 9.16 -4.73 -6.87
CA THR A 15 9.07 -4.55 -8.33
C THR A 15 9.22 -3.06 -8.69
N ALA A 16 9.79 -2.77 -9.86
CA ALA A 16 9.89 -1.40 -10.37
C ALA A 16 8.50 -0.73 -10.43
N GLY A 17 8.44 0.53 -9.98
CA GLY A 17 7.22 1.36 -10.01
C GLY A 17 6.27 1.20 -8.81
N THR A 18 6.44 0.20 -7.95
CA THR A 18 5.61 0.08 -6.73
C THR A 18 5.80 1.27 -5.79
N GLY A 19 7.02 1.81 -5.72
CA GLY A 19 7.33 3.04 -4.98
C GLY A 19 6.55 4.26 -5.49
N ASP A 20 6.41 4.41 -6.80
CA ASP A 20 5.64 5.51 -7.41
C ASP A 20 4.15 5.39 -7.07
N VAL A 21 3.62 4.16 -7.07
CA VAL A 21 2.23 3.88 -6.67
C VAL A 21 2.00 4.21 -5.20
N LEU A 22 2.90 3.79 -4.30
CA LEU A 22 2.80 4.10 -2.87
C LEU A 22 2.94 5.61 -2.59
N ALA A 23 3.83 6.29 -3.31
CA ALA A 23 3.97 7.74 -3.23
C ALA A 23 2.69 8.45 -3.70
N GLY A 24 2.12 8.03 -4.83
CA GLY A 24 0.84 8.55 -5.33
C GLY A 24 -0.31 8.32 -4.35
N GLN A 25 -0.37 7.14 -3.72
CA GLN A 25 -1.33 6.84 -2.67
C GLN A 25 -1.17 7.77 -1.45
N CYS A 26 0.06 7.97 -0.99
CA CYS A 26 0.37 8.89 0.11
C CYS A 26 -0.09 10.31 -0.22
N VAL A 27 0.23 10.81 -1.42
CA VAL A 27 -0.21 12.13 -1.90
C VAL A 27 -1.73 12.23 -1.99
N GLY A 28 -2.42 11.18 -2.44
CA GLY A 28 -3.88 11.14 -2.46
C GLY A 28 -4.49 11.28 -1.07
N LEU A 29 -3.91 10.64 -0.05
CA LEU A 29 -4.34 10.77 1.35
C LEU A 29 -4.03 12.16 1.91
N LEU A 30 -2.86 12.71 1.61
CA LEU A 30 -2.50 14.10 1.95
C LEU A 30 -3.52 15.10 1.37
N ALA A 31 -3.91 14.91 0.11
CA ALA A 31 -4.90 15.76 -0.55
C ALA A 31 -6.30 15.68 0.08
N GLN A 32 -6.60 14.60 0.81
CA GLN A 32 -7.83 14.43 1.60
C GLN A 32 -7.73 15.01 3.02
N GLY A 33 -6.59 15.60 3.39
CA GLY A 33 -6.36 16.19 4.71
C GLY A 33 -5.83 15.22 5.76
N VAL A 34 -5.39 14.02 5.38
CA VAL A 34 -4.72 13.10 6.30
C VAL A 34 -3.35 13.67 6.68
N PRO A 35 -2.98 13.72 7.98
CA PRO A 35 -1.69 14.27 8.38
C PRO A 35 -0.49 13.47 7.80
N PRO A 36 0.67 14.10 7.55
CA PRO A 36 1.71 13.48 6.73
C PRO A 36 2.29 12.15 7.21
N LEU A 37 2.51 12.00 8.53
CA LEU A 37 3.06 10.77 9.07
C LEU A 37 2.05 9.62 8.96
N GLU A 38 0.79 9.93 9.23
CA GLU A 38 -0.35 9.02 9.16
C GLU A 38 -0.65 8.63 7.70
N ALA A 39 -0.54 9.56 6.74
CA ALA A 39 -0.72 9.30 5.31
C ALA A 39 0.36 8.34 4.77
N ALA A 40 1.63 8.57 5.13
CA ALA A 40 2.73 7.70 4.74
C ALA A 40 2.57 6.29 5.32
N ALA A 41 2.19 6.18 6.60
CA ALA A 41 1.96 4.88 7.24
C ALA A 41 0.74 4.16 6.66
N ALA A 42 -0.35 4.87 6.38
CA ALA A 42 -1.53 4.29 5.75
C ALA A 42 -1.24 3.78 4.34
N ALA A 43 -0.47 4.52 3.54
CA ALA A 43 -0.03 4.07 2.22
C ALA A 43 0.78 2.77 2.30
N LEU A 44 1.77 2.72 3.21
CA LEU A 44 2.57 1.50 3.43
C LEU A 44 1.70 0.32 3.93
N HIS A 45 0.80 0.58 4.87
CA HIS A 45 -0.07 -0.46 5.46
C HIS A 45 -1.01 -1.07 4.42
N VAL A 46 -1.69 -0.24 3.63
CA VAL A 46 -2.60 -0.68 2.58
C VAL A 46 -1.82 -1.35 1.44
N GLY A 47 -0.71 -0.77 1.01
CA GLY A 47 0.12 -1.32 -0.07
C GLY A 47 0.72 -2.68 0.29
N GLY A 48 1.21 -2.85 1.52
CA GLY A 48 1.66 -4.13 2.06
C GLY A 48 0.56 -5.18 2.02
N ALA A 49 -0.63 -4.85 2.55
CA ALA A 49 -1.77 -5.75 2.54
C ALA A 49 -2.27 -6.10 1.12
N ALA A 50 -2.19 -5.16 0.17
CA ALA A 50 -2.52 -5.41 -1.23
C ALA A 50 -1.55 -6.40 -1.89
N ALA A 51 -0.24 -6.22 -1.64
CA ALA A 51 0.78 -7.13 -2.15
C ALA A 51 0.72 -8.53 -1.50
N GLU A 52 0.39 -8.61 -0.20
CA GLU A 52 0.13 -9.90 0.46
C GLU A 52 -1.03 -10.64 -0.20
N ARG A 53 -2.13 -9.93 -0.47
CA ARG A 53 -3.29 -10.51 -1.14
C ARG A 53 -2.98 -10.97 -2.56
N TYR A 54 -2.16 -10.21 -3.28
CA TYR A 54 -1.67 -10.65 -4.59
C TYR A 54 -0.90 -11.97 -4.46
N GLY A 55 0.09 -12.04 -3.56
CA GLY A 55 0.89 -13.24 -3.31
C GLY A 55 0.10 -14.46 -2.80
N ALA A 56 -1.10 -14.26 -2.26
CA ALA A 56 -1.99 -15.35 -1.85
C ALA A 56 -2.67 -16.07 -3.05
N THR A 57 -2.70 -15.44 -4.23
CA THR A 57 -3.39 -15.95 -5.42
C THR A 57 -2.49 -16.05 -6.65
N HIS A 58 -1.35 -15.38 -6.64
CA HIS A 58 -0.38 -15.31 -7.73
C HIS A 58 1.04 -15.53 -7.19
N ASP A 59 1.99 -15.82 -8.08
CA ASP A 59 3.41 -15.84 -7.68
C ASP A 59 3.85 -14.42 -7.32
N SER A 60 4.41 -14.23 -6.13
CA SER A 60 4.86 -12.90 -5.66
C SER A 60 5.82 -12.20 -6.62
N ARG A 61 6.57 -12.93 -7.45
CA ARG A 61 7.52 -12.36 -8.43
C ARG A 61 6.86 -11.89 -9.72
N SER A 62 5.57 -12.22 -9.95
CA SER A 62 4.85 -11.77 -11.14
C SER A 62 4.18 -10.41 -10.98
N MET A 63 4.14 -9.86 -9.76
CA MET A 63 3.44 -8.61 -9.50
C MET A 63 4.12 -7.44 -10.22
N VAL A 64 3.33 -6.68 -10.97
CA VAL A 64 3.73 -5.37 -11.52
C VAL A 64 3.04 -4.23 -10.78
N ALA A 65 3.55 -3.01 -10.95
CA ALA A 65 3.03 -1.83 -10.24
C ALA A 65 1.52 -1.58 -10.47
N THR A 66 1.00 -1.86 -11.67
CA THR A 66 -0.43 -1.70 -11.97
C THR A 66 -1.31 -2.71 -11.22
N ASP A 67 -0.82 -3.93 -10.95
CA ASP A 67 -1.55 -4.89 -10.14
C ASP A 67 -1.77 -4.35 -8.72
N LEU A 68 -0.74 -3.71 -8.16
CA LEU A 68 -0.83 -3.06 -6.86
C LEU A 68 -1.84 -1.91 -6.88
N LEU A 69 -1.79 -1.06 -7.93
CA LEU A 69 -2.71 0.06 -8.11
C LEU A 69 -4.17 -0.41 -8.14
N ASP A 70 -4.48 -1.48 -8.87
CA ASP A 70 -5.84 -2.04 -8.98
C ASP A 70 -6.36 -2.60 -7.65
N MET A 71 -5.46 -3.10 -6.80
CA MET A 71 -5.79 -3.70 -5.51
C MET A 71 -5.98 -2.67 -4.39
N ILE A 72 -5.29 -1.53 -4.44
CA ILE A 72 -5.30 -0.50 -3.38
C ILE A 72 -6.71 -0.06 -3.00
N PRO A 73 -7.63 0.33 -3.92
CA PRO A 73 -8.95 0.81 -3.53
C PRO A 73 -9.78 -0.22 -2.76
N ARG A 74 -9.70 -1.49 -3.16
CA ARG A 74 -10.42 -2.60 -2.50
C ARG A 74 -9.88 -2.83 -1.09
N VAL A 75 -8.56 -2.93 -0.95
CA VAL A 75 -7.91 -3.17 0.35
C VAL A 75 -8.05 -1.96 1.28
N ALA A 76 -7.96 -0.73 0.75
CA ALA A 76 -8.23 0.48 1.51
C ALA A 76 -9.65 0.51 2.07
N ALA A 77 -10.65 0.21 1.23
CA ALA A 77 -12.04 0.15 1.67
C ALA A 77 -12.22 -0.87 2.80
N GLU A 78 -11.67 -2.07 2.67
CA GLU A 78 -11.75 -3.10 3.71
C GLU A 78 -11.05 -2.70 5.02
N ARG A 79 -9.83 -2.18 4.94
CA ARG A 79 -9.03 -1.82 6.13
C ARG A 79 -9.59 -0.59 6.84
N PHE A 80 -10.16 0.36 6.11
CA PHE A 80 -10.73 1.57 6.69
C PHE A 80 -12.20 1.44 7.09
N ALA A 81 -12.94 0.47 6.54
CA ALA A 81 -14.33 0.19 6.94
C ALA A 81 -14.44 -0.64 8.23
N GLN A 82 -13.38 -1.30 8.68
CA GLN A 82 -13.35 -2.07 9.94
C GLN A 82 -13.26 -1.18 11.20
N ARG A 83 -13.93 -0.01 11.20
CA ARG A 83 -14.01 0.89 12.36
C ARG A 83 -15.21 0.60 13.23
#